data_AF-A0A2E7XG58-F1
#
_entry.id   AF-A0A2E7XG58-F1
#
_cell.length_a   1.000
_cell.length_b   1.000
_cell.length_c   1.000
_cell.angle_alpha   90.00
_cell.angle_beta   90.00
_cell.angle_gamma   90.00
#
_symmetry.space_group_name_H-M   'P 1'
#
loop_
_entity.id
_entity.type
_entity.pdbx_description
1 polymer ?
#
loop_
_entity_poly.entity_id
_entity_poly.type
_entity_poly.pdbx_seq_one_letter_code
_entity_poly.pdbx_strand_id
1 'polypeptide(L)' 'MEMLELLSDNLEEVGVTLHLAEVKGPVMDKLKETTFYKRMKGEIFFTTDIAFRTLTKMIDS' A
#
# COMPACT_ATOMS: atom_id res chain seq x y z
N MET A 1 9.97 1.35 10.17
CA MET A 1 8.54 1.62 9.90
C MET A 1 8.32 3.11 9.68
N GLU A 2 8.96 3.98 10.47
CA GLU A 2 8.93 5.44 10.29
C GLU A 2 9.12 5.93 8.84
N MET A 3 10.07 5.36 8.08
CA MET A 3 10.26 5.74 6.66
C MET A 3 9.02 5.48 5.78
N LEU A 4 8.33 4.35 6.01
CA LEU A 4 7.17 3.96 5.20
C LEU A 4 5.95 4.81 5.56
N GLU A 5 5.81 5.18 6.83
CA GLU A 5 4.80 6.13 7.31
C GLU A 5 5.02 7.51 6.69
N LEU A 6 6.25 8.03 6.77
CA LEU A 6 6.61 9.32 6.17
C LEU A 6 6.37 9.34 4.66
N LEU A 7 6.73 8.27 3.95
CA LEU A 7 6.46 8.16 2.51
C LEU A 7 4.96 8.19 2.22
N SER A 8 4.16 7.44 2.99
CA SER A 8 2.72 7.40 2.82
C SER A 8 2.06 8.75 3.10
N ASP A 9 2.45 9.42 4.18
CA ASP A 9 1.93 10.74 4.53
C ASP A 9 2.29 11.77 3.44
N ASN A 10 3.53 11.77 2.93
CA ASN A 10 3.96 12.66 1.84
C ASN A 10 3.20 12.41 0.52
N LEU A 11 2.93 11.14 0.18
CA LEU A 11 2.15 10.80 -1.01
C LEU A 11 0.69 11.23 -0.86
N GLU A 12 0.13 11.06 0.34
CA GLU A 12 -1.23 11.47 0.66
C GLU A 12 -1.41 12.99 0.52
N GLU A 13 -0.43 13.79 0.95
CA GLU A 13 -0.45 15.25 0.83
C GLU A 13 -0.60 15.73 -0.63
N VAL A 14 -0.12 14.94 -1.60
CA VAL A 14 -0.25 15.24 -3.04
C VAL A 14 -1.37 14.45 -3.73
N GLY A 15 -2.24 13.80 -2.95
CA GLY A 15 -3.39 13.05 -3.47
C GLY A 15 -3.03 11.69 -4.08
N VAL A 16 -1.85 11.15 -3.81
CA VAL A 16 -1.39 9.83 -4.28
C VAL A 16 -1.58 8.80 -3.16
N THR A 17 -2.20 7.67 -3.49
CA THR A 17 -2.36 6.56 -2.53
C THR A 17 -1.25 5.53 -2.72
N LEU A 18 -0.60 5.14 -1.61
CA LEU A 18 0.43 4.10 -1.61
C LEU A 18 -0.20 2.71 -1.53
N HIS A 19 0.01 1.90 -2.58
CA HIS A 19 -0.32 0.47 -2.61
C HIS A 19 0.97 -0.36 -2.56
N LEU A 20 0.90 -1.56 -1.99
CA LEU A 20 2.04 -2.49 -1.95
C LEU A 20 1.70 -3.77 -2.72
N ALA A 21 2.70 -4.45 -3.27
CA ALA A 21 2.54 -5.75 -3.90
C ALA A 21 3.69 -6.69 -3.52
N GLU A 22 3.45 -8.00 -3.55
CA GLU A 22 4.47 -9.04 -3.35
C GLU A 22 5.20 -8.95 -2.00
N VAL A 23 4.50 -8.47 -0.98
CA VAL A 23 5.04 -8.41 0.40
C VAL A 23 5.22 -9.83 0.93
N LYS A 24 6.46 -10.21 1.21
CA LYS A 24 6.80 -11.55 1.72
C LYS A 24 6.17 -11.79 3.09
N GLY A 25 5.78 -13.05 3.38
CA GLY A 25 5.11 -13.44 4.63
C GLY A 25 5.73 -12.84 5.91
N PRO A 26 7.04 -13.04 6.18
CA PRO A 26 7.67 -12.48 7.37
C PRO A 26 7.67 -10.93 7.45
N VAL A 27 7.57 -10.26 6.30
CA VAL A 27 7.46 -8.80 6.23
C VAL A 27 6.01 -8.37 6.46
N MET A 28 5.05 -9.10 5.88
CA MET A 28 3.62 -8.87 6.08
C MET A 28 3.22 -9.04 7.55
N ASP A 29 3.74 -10.06 8.22
CA ASP A 29 3.49 -10.30 9.64
C ASP A 29 3.98 -9.14 10.50
N LYS A 30 5.17 -8.60 10.20
CA LYS A 30 5.67 -7.39 10.85
C LYS A 30 4.86 -6.15 10.51
N LEU A 31 4.41 -6.01 9.25
CA LEU A 31 3.61 -4.87 8.82
C LEU A 31 2.28 -4.79 9.60
N LYS A 32 1.59 -5.92 9.77
CA LYS A 32 0.28 -5.96 10.45
C LYS A 32 0.29 -5.38 11.87
N GLU A 33 1.44 -5.45 12.55
CA GLU A 33 1.61 -4.92 13.91
C GLU A 33 1.86 -3.40 13.95
N THR A 34 2.02 -2.74 12.81
CA THR A 34 2.42 -1.33 12.74
C THR A 34 1.25 -0.37 12.71
N THR A 35 1.49 0.87 13.17
CA THR A 35 0.53 1.97 13.02
C THR A 35 0.29 2.31 11.55
N PHE A 36 1.35 2.27 10.72
CA PHE A 36 1.25 2.34 9.26
C PHE A 36 0.14 1.46 8.69
N TYR A 37 0.19 0.14 8.94
CA TYR A 37 -0.77 -0.80 8.37
C TYR A 37 -2.20 -0.51 8.82
N LYS A 38 -2.40 -0.08 10.07
CA LYS A 38 -3.72 0.29 10.60
C LYS A 38 -4.28 1.57 9.96
N ARG A 39 -3.42 2.48 9.51
CA ARG A 39 -3.78 3.76 8.88
C ARG A 39 -3.73 3.72 7.35
N MET A 40 -3.21 2.64 6.77
CA MET A 40 -2.98 2.52 5.33
C MET A 40 -4.30 2.68 4.57
N LYS A 41 -4.32 3.60 3.61
CA LYS A 41 -5.47 3.83 2.73
C LYS A 41 -5.46 2.97 1.47
N GLY A 42 -4.28 2.55 1.04
CA GLY A 42 -4.12 1.68 -0.12
C GLY A 42 -4.32 0.20 0.21
N GLU A 43 -4.03 -0.64 -0.78
CA GLU A 43 -4.20 -2.08 -0.69
C GLU A 43 -2.86 -2.80 -0.81
N ILE A 44 -2.78 -4.00 -0.23
CA ILE A 44 -1.66 -4.92 -0.42
C ILE A 44 -2.10 -6.05 -1.35
N PHE A 45 -1.47 -6.11 -2.52
CA PHE A 45 -1.77 -7.08 -3.56
C PHE A 45 -0.81 -8.27 -3.52
N PHE A 46 -1.31 -9.43 -3.94
CA PHE A 46 -0.50 -10.64 -4.02
C PHE A 46 0.59 -10.53 -5.10
N THR A 47 0.27 -9.96 -6.26
CA THR A 47 1.22 -9.72 -7.36
C THR A 47 1.07 -8.32 -7.92
N THR A 48 2.13 -7.82 -8.55
CA THR A 48 2.10 -6.54 -9.28
C THR A 48 1.06 -6.55 -10.41
N ASP A 49 0.88 -7.68 -11.12
CA ASP A 49 -0.18 -7.83 -12.15
C ASP A 49 -1.59 -7.56 -11.59
N ILE A 50 -1.91 -8.15 -10.44
CA ILE A 50 -3.22 -7.96 -9.79
C ILE A 50 -3.40 -6.50 -9.38
N ALA A 51 -2.35 -5.85 -8.87
CA ALA A 51 -2.39 -4.44 -8.52
C ALA A 51 -2.76 -3.57 -9.73
N PHE A 52 -2.02 -3.71 -10.85
CA PHE A 52 -2.30 -2.93 -12.06
C PHE A 52 -3.70 -3.17 -12.60
N ARG A 53 -4.14 -4.43 -12.71
CA ARG A 53 -5.47 -4.77 -13.24
C ARG A 53 -6.61 -4.29 -12.35
N THR A 54 -6.40 -4.21 -11.04
CA THR A 54 -7.39 -3.68 -10.10
C THR A 54 -7.45 -2.16 -10.17
N LEU A 55 -6.29 -1.50 -10.10
CA LEU A 55 -6.20 -0.05 -10.01
C LEU A 55 -6.54 0.67 -11.32
N THR A 56 -6.24 0.07 -12.47
CA THR A 56 -6.63 0.64 -13.78
C THR A 56 -8.14 0.62 -13.99
N LYS A 57 -8.83 -0.43 -13.53
CA LYS A 57 -10.30 -0.49 -13.61
C LYS A 57 -10.99 0.58 -12.76
N MET A 58 -10.38 0.99 -11.64
CA MET A 58 -10.93 2.05 -10.80
C MET A 58 -10.87 3.44 -11.44
N ILE A 59 -9.97 3.65 -12.42
CA ILE A 59 -9.83 4.93 -13.14
C ILE A 59 -10.92 5.06 -14.21
N ASP A 60 -11.35 3.93 -14.79
CA ASP A 60 -12.33 3.87 -15.88
C ASP A 60 -13.80 3.82 -15.42
N SER A 61 -14.04 3.81 -14.11
CA SER A 61 -15.38 3.70 -13.48
C SER A 61 -15.81 4.99 -12.80
#